data_AF-A0A7V5LG83-F1
#
_entry.id   AF-A0A7V5LG83-F1
#
_cell.length_a   1.000
_cell.length_b   1.000
_cell.length_c   1.000
_cell.angle_alpha   90.00
_cell.angle_beta   90.00
_cell.angle_gamma   90.00
#
_symmetry.space_group_name_H-M   'P 1'
#
loop_
_entity.id
_entity.type
_entity.pdbx_description
1 polymer ?
#
loop_
_entity_poly.entity_id
_entity_poly.type
_entity_poly.pdbx_seq_one_letter_code
_entity_poly.pdbx_strand_id
1 'polypeptide(L)'
;MESHDVEELREVLNVVSDKIPGLLRGLRDVLYSKESAENMAESVGTFYKKLVESGIPKEDALEMARGYMINLRDIMGNKGINIGDFTRHHDDDKEGDES
;
A
#
# COMPACT_ATOMS: atom_id res chain seq x y z
N MET A 1 -7.22 17.62 -32.13
CA MET A 1 -7.12 16.21 -31.72
C MET A 1 -6.94 16.06 -30.21
N GLU A 2 -6.32 17.02 -29.51
CA GLU A 2 -6.09 16.96 -28.05
C GLU A 2 -7.34 16.98 -27.14
N SER A 3 -8.49 17.52 -27.58
CA SER A 3 -9.68 17.59 -26.71
C SER A 3 -10.35 16.22 -26.50
N HIS A 4 -10.28 15.34 -27.50
CA HIS A 4 -10.98 14.06 -27.47
C HIS A 4 -10.33 13.08 -26.48
N ASP A 5 -9.00 13.10 -26.38
CA ASP A 5 -8.24 12.29 -25.41
C ASP A 5 -8.56 12.67 -23.96
N VAL A 6 -8.83 13.95 -23.68
CA VAL A 6 -9.13 14.42 -22.32
C VAL A 6 -10.54 14.04 -21.90
N GLU A 7 -11.50 14.06 -22.83
CA GLU A 7 -12.88 13.63 -22.61
C GLU A 7 -12.94 12.13 -22.33
N GLU A 8 -12.26 11.32 -23.15
CA GLU A 8 -12.22 9.85 -23.01
C GLU A 8 -11.53 9.43 -21.71
N LEU A 9 -10.42 10.11 -21.34
CA LEU A 9 -9.75 9.89 -20.06
C LEU A 9 -10.63 10.28 -18.87
N ARG A 10 -11.44 11.34 -18.98
CA ARG A 10 -12.42 11.71 -17.93
C ARG A 10 -13.46 10.62 -17.75
N GLU A 11 -13.93 10.04 -18.85
CA GLU A 11 -14.94 8.98 -18.82
C GLU A 11 -14.40 7.72 -18.15
N VAL A 12 -13.18 7.30 -18.50
CA VAL A 12 -12.49 6.18 -17.86
C VAL A 12 -12.25 6.46 -16.37
N LEU A 13 -11.82 7.66 -16.01
CA LEU A 13 -11.59 8.04 -14.60
C LEU A 13 -12.88 8.08 -13.78
N ASN A 14 -14.00 8.47 -14.38
CA ASN A 14 -15.32 8.41 -13.73
C ASN A 14 -15.73 6.96 -13.47
N VAL A 15 -15.61 6.08 -14.47
CA VAL A 15 -15.93 4.65 -14.32
C VAL A 15 -15.05 3.99 -13.25
N VAL A 16 -13.76 4.31 -13.24
CA VAL A 16 -12.82 3.82 -12.22
C VAL A 16 -13.19 4.35 -10.83
N SER A 17 -13.52 5.64 -10.72
CA SER A 17 -13.92 6.26 -9.45
C SER A 17 -15.24 5.72 -8.90
N ASP A 18 -16.15 5.27 -9.76
CA ASP A 18 -17.43 4.65 -9.36
C ASP A 18 -17.25 3.19 -8.92
N LYS A 19 -16.36 2.44 -9.58
CA LYS A 19 -16.17 1.00 -9.35
C LYS A 19 -15.20 0.71 -8.21
N ILE A 20 -14.16 1.53 -8.02
CA ILE A 20 -13.16 1.36 -6.95
C ILE A 20 -13.81 1.29 -5.55
N PRO A 21 -14.74 2.18 -5.15
CA PRO A 21 -15.38 2.12 -3.84
C PRO A 21 -16.15 0.82 -3.59
N GLY A 22 -16.73 0.21 -4.62
CA GLY A 22 -17.41 -1.09 -4.52
C GLY A 22 -16.44 -2.24 -4.32
N LEU A 23 -15.33 -2.24 -5.05
CA LEU A 23 -14.25 -3.24 -4.91
C LEU A 23 -13.56 -3.15 -3.55
N LEU A 24 -13.29 -1.94 -3.06
CA LEU A 24 -12.73 -1.71 -1.72
C LEU A 24 -13.67 -2.20 -0.61
N ARG A 25 -14.99 -2.02 -0.76
CA ARG A 25 -15.99 -2.57 0.18
C ARG A 25 -15.99 -4.11 0.19
N GLY A 26 -15.85 -4.75 -0.97
CA GLY A 26 -15.75 -6.22 -1.05
C GLY A 26 -14.45 -6.79 -0.50
N LEU A 27 -13.33 -6.06 -0.67
CA LEU A 27 -12.01 -6.44 -0.15
C LEU A 27 -11.89 -6.28 1.38
N ARG A 28 -12.60 -5.29 1.94
CA ARG A 28 -12.67 -4.99 3.38
C ARG A 28 -13.13 -6.19 4.22
N ASP A 29 -14.15 -6.91 3.75
CA ASP A 29 -14.76 -7.99 4.53
C ASP A 29 -13.85 -9.22 4.66
N VAL A 30 -12.72 -9.25 3.93
CA VAL A 30 -11.85 -10.42 3.82
C VAL A 30 -10.51 -10.26 4.54
N LEU A 31 -9.93 -9.05 4.69
CA LEU A 31 -8.49 -8.95 5.03
C LEU A 31 -8.07 -7.97 6.14
N TYR A 32 -8.81 -6.91 6.46
CA TYR A 32 -8.34 -5.86 7.39
C TYR A 32 -9.50 -5.18 8.13
N SER A 33 -9.27 -4.65 9.34
CA SER A 33 -10.29 -3.82 10.02
C SER A 33 -10.73 -2.67 9.09
N LYS A 34 -12.06 -2.40 9.03
CA LYS A 34 -12.67 -1.37 8.18
C LYS A 34 -11.92 -0.03 8.21
N GLU A 35 -11.56 0.40 9.41
CA GLU A 35 -10.88 1.66 9.68
C GLU A 35 -9.46 1.71 9.07
N SER A 36 -8.67 0.65 9.19
CA SER A 36 -7.33 0.60 8.63
C SER A 36 -7.34 0.59 7.10
N ALA A 37 -8.34 -0.07 6.50
CA ALA A 37 -8.54 -0.06 5.05
C ALA A 37 -8.94 1.34 4.53
N GLU A 38 -9.84 2.04 5.25
CA GLU A 38 -10.27 3.41 4.91
C GLU A 38 -9.08 4.39 4.99
N ASN A 39 -8.31 4.35 6.08
CA ASN A 39 -7.13 5.21 6.27
C ASN A 39 -6.05 4.96 5.19
N MET A 40 -5.85 3.70 4.80
CA MET A 40 -4.91 3.35 3.74
C MET A 40 -5.36 3.89 2.39
N ALA A 41 -6.63 3.72 2.03
CA ALA A 41 -7.19 4.21 0.77
C ALA A 41 -7.08 5.74 0.67
N GLU A 42 -7.38 6.46 1.76
CA GLU A 42 -7.25 7.92 1.82
C GLU A 42 -5.80 8.37 1.64
N SER A 43 -4.86 7.69 2.30
CA SER A 43 -3.42 8.01 2.22
C SER A 43 -2.88 7.82 0.81
N VAL A 44 -3.18 6.68 0.17
CA VAL A 44 -2.76 6.39 -1.21
C VAL A 44 -3.40 7.35 -2.21
N GLY A 45 -4.69 7.66 -2.05
CA GLY A 45 -5.41 8.59 -2.92
C GLY A 45 -4.89 10.03 -2.81
N THR A 46 -4.59 10.48 -1.60
CA THR A 46 -3.99 11.81 -1.36
C THR A 46 -2.58 11.89 -1.95
N PHE A 47 -1.78 10.84 -1.79
CA PHE A 47 -0.44 10.77 -2.37
C PHE A 47 -0.49 10.88 -3.91
N TYR A 48 -1.33 10.09 -4.57
CA TYR A 48 -1.53 10.17 -6.02
C TYR A 48 -1.95 11.57 -6.48
N LYS A 49 -2.94 12.18 -5.82
CA LYS A 49 -3.41 13.54 -6.16
C LYS A 49 -2.28 14.56 -6.09
N LYS A 50 -1.48 14.54 -5.02
CA LYS A 50 -0.34 15.45 -4.85
C LYS A 50 0.73 15.27 -5.93
N LEU A 51 1.01 14.03 -6.33
CA LEU A 51 1.97 13.76 -7.41
C LEU A 51 1.50 14.39 -8.73
N VAL A 52 0.22 14.18 -9.08
CA VAL A 52 -0.37 14.78 -10.30
C VAL A 52 -0.40 16.30 -10.21
N GLU A 53 -0.80 16.87 -9.07
CA GLU A 53 -0.80 18.32 -8.83
C GLU A 53 0.60 18.93 -8.92
N SER A 54 1.64 18.17 -8.58
CA SER A 54 3.04 18.59 -8.73
C SER A 54 3.58 18.50 -10.16
N GLY A 55 2.75 18.06 -11.11
CA GLY A 55 3.11 17.96 -12.53
C GLY A 55 3.72 16.63 -12.95
N ILE A 56 3.67 15.60 -12.09
CA ILE A 56 4.11 14.26 -12.45
C ILE A 56 3.08 13.66 -13.43
N PRO A 57 3.52 13.03 -14.53
CA PRO A 57 2.63 12.31 -15.45
C PRO A 57 1.73 11.32 -14.71
N LYS A 58 0.48 11.16 -15.16
CA LYS A 58 -0.52 10.37 -14.45
C LYS A 58 -0.11 8.91 -14.32
N GLU A 59 0.52 8.37 -15.35
CA GLU A 59 1.00 7.00 -15.44
C GLU A 59 2.09 6.74 -14.40
N ASP A 60 3.06 7.65 -14.31
CA ASP A 60 4.16 7.61 -13.34
C ASP A 60 3.64 7.79 -11.91
N ALA A 61 2.73 8.75 -11.70
CA ALA A 61 2.10 8.99 -10.41
C ALA A 61 1.31 7.77 -9.91
N LEU A 62 0.62 7.08 -10.83
CA LEU A 62 -0.13 5.88 -10.54
C LEU A 62 0.81 4.71 -10.20
N GLU A 63 1.95 4.58 -10.88
CA GLU A 63 2.98 3.61 -10.54
C GLU A 63 3.57 3.85 -9.15
N MET A 64 3.92 5.10 -8.83
CA MET A 64 4.41 5.49 -7.51
C MET A 64 3.39 5.21 -6.41
N ALA A 65 2.11 5.53 -6.64
CA ALA A 65 1.03 5.27 -5.69
C ALA A 65 0.82 3.76 -5.45
N ARG A 66 0.94 2.93 -6.50
CA ARG A 66 0.93 1.46 -6.35
C ARG A 66 2.11 0.97 -5.51
N GLY A 67 3.32 1.48 -5.75
CA GLY A 67 4.51 1.16 -4.96
C GLY A 67 4.34 1.54 -3.49
N TYR A 68 3.79 2.72 -3.21
CA TYR A 68 3.48 3.16 -1.85
C TYR A 68 2.48 2.24 -1.14
N MET A 69 1.42 1.80 -1.83
CA MET A 69 0.44 0.84 -1.29
C MET A 69 1.08 -0.52 -0.96
N ILE A 70 1.95 -1.03 -1.83
CA ILE A 70 2.67 -2.30 -1.61
C ILE A 70 3.54 -2.19 -0.35
N ASN A 71 4.35 -1.14 -0.24
CA ASN A 71 5.19 -0.90 0.94
C ASN A 71 4.35 -0.79 2.23
N LEU A 72 3.23 -0.09 2.18
CA LEU A 72 2.33 0.06 3.32
C LEU A 72 1.71 -1.28 3.74
N ARG A 73 1.31 -2.11 2.77
CA ARG A 73 0.83 -3.47 3.01
C ARG A 73 1.93 -4.36 3.58
N ASP A 74 3.15 -4.26 3.10
CA ASP A 74 4.25 -5.11 3.58
C ASP A 74 4.60 -4.77 5.04
N ILE A 75 4.57 -3.49 5.41
CA ILE A 75 4.74 -3.02 6.80
C ILE A 75 3.57 -3.49 7.68
N MET A 76 2.33 -3.39 7.20
CA MET A 76 1.12 -3.72 7.99
C MET A 76 0.82 -5.22 8.01
N GLY A 77 1.21 -5.95 6.97
CA GLY A 77 0.99 -7.38 6.75
C GLY A 77 2.08 -8.26 7.34
N ASN A 78 3.27 -7.71 7.61
CA ASN A 78 4.26 -8.35 8.49
C ASN A 78 3.79 -8.30 9.95
N LYS A 79 2.76 -9.10 10.25
CA LYS A 79 2.58 -9.66 11.58
C LYS A 79 3.70 -10.69 11.81
N GLY A 80 4.91 -10.19 12.06
CA GLY A 80 6.09 -11.03 12.12
C GLY A 80 7.43 -10.32 12.30
N ILE A 81 7.52 -9.15 12.94
CA ILE A 81 8.71 -8.93 13.78
C ILE A 81 8.52 -9.89 14.96
N ASN A 82 9.00 -11.13 14.81
CA ASN A 82 9.24 -12.01 15.93
C ASN A 82 10.39 -11.40 16.74
N ILE A 83 10.08 -10.49 17.66
CA ILE A 83 11.01 -10.00 18.70
C ILE A 83 11.58 -11.16 19.54
N GLY A 84 11.03 -12.38 19.42
CA GLY A 84 11.57 -13.61 20.01
C GLY A 84 12.70 -14.30 19.23
N ASP A 85 13.07 -13.84 18.03
CA ASP A 85 14.18 -14.41 17.25
C ASP A 85 15.51 -13.66 17.49
N PHE A 86 15.45 -12.41 17.93
CA PHE A 86 16.64 -11.62 18.24
C PHE A 86 17.31 -12.00 19.58
N THR A 87 16.64 -12.78 20.43
CA THR A 87 17.09 -13.13 21.79
C THR A 87 17.61 -14.56 21.97
N ARG A 88 17.67 -15.40 20.92
CA ARG A 88 18.11 -16.81 21.06
C ARG A 88 19.53 -17.15 20.57
N HIS A 89 20.32 -16.17 20.15
CA HIS A 89 21.68 -16.42 19.65
C HIS A 89 22.79 -16.00 20.63
N HIS A 90 22.68 -16.32 21.93
CA HIS A 90 23.75 -15.99 22.88
C HIS A 90 24.02 -16.95 24.06
N ASP A 91 23.45 -18.16 24.10
CA ASP A 91 23.60 -19.03 25.30
C ASP A 91 24.02 -20.50 25.01
N ASP A 92 24.69 -20.79 23.89
CA ASP A 92 25.19 -22.17 23.60
C ASP A 92 26.73 -22.29 23.53
N ASP A 93 27.49 -21.31 24.05
CA ASP A 93 28.98 -21.36 24.09
C ASP A 93 29.55 -21.48 25.52
N LYS A 94 28.91 -22.26 26.40
CA LYS A 94 29.49 -22.65 27.70
C LYS A 94 29.29 -24.13 28.04
N GLU A 95 29.74 -25.01 27.16
CA GLU A 95 30.20 -26.34 27.58
C GLU A 95 31.60 -26.58 27.02
N GLY A 96 32.60 -26.57 27.90
CA GLY A 96 33.94 -27.05 27.54
C GLY A 96 35.09 -26.19 28.03
N ASP A 97 35.15 -25.84 29.31
CA ASP A 97 36.43 -25.84 30.03
C ASP A 97 36.17 -25.88 31.54
N GLU A 98 36.46 -27.03 32.16
CA GLU A 98 37.11 -27.12 33.47
C GLU A 98 37.42 -28.60 33.74
N SER A 99 38.64 -28.96 33.32
CA SER A 99 39.62 -29.90 33.91
C SER A 99 39.18 -30.91 34.98
#